data_AF-A0A365TT29-F1
#
_entry.id   AF-A0A365TT29-F1
#
_cell.length_a   1.000
_cell.length_b   1.000
_cell.length_c   1.000
_cell.angle_alpha   90.00
_cell.angle_beta   90.00
_cell.angle_gamma   90.00
#
_symmetry.space_group_name_H-M   'P 1'
#
loop_
_entity.id
_entity.type
_entity.pdbx_description
1 polymer ?
#
loop_
_entity_poly.entity_id
_entity_poly.type
_entity_poly.pdbx_seq_one_letter_code
_entity_poly.pdbx_strand_id
1 'polypeptide(L)'
;MQNLVDIPATLQATTELTQRTPAKQGNSSGIAVVDSAAQLEQLNGPKMAMLLGYREGSTKGGGTFIYQPEGAGLRIGEWLLQPGQTVTPYHFGALESGLDDDSGEALQRFFDFCAAPSARDYQIHGSGSFGTSIPLIAANMGYVYGFDMSIQGLAPMDDVLTIKTCRGSIWVGKLNIKVSHDQWLSKRVGVNGVRIEDSRGAKLCNFHVSRGSGWGVYFGAGNNNMCTVGDVSATDMGATGKTSRSHIVRSMSFSDKDKNTIHQYTDIMLSPESVIPSDAHLIRFAFWVSAIGEVYKIREVDRETNAIRVYPRVPDAEKAVGDNHLVFGGAVCCYSGGHTAKAKLGHVSAMRSGIGLWLTGQSSANVEGYTGQFCGVDMVLGSNPENSFGGSFIGSVYFEASEFADLIHANQTRSFSNGTIFGSSAGLDTRGWRSLSPKGSDWTPGNTEKQYLPISFMDGGYLWGQGSGDELSRDSGRYTVTASSRSGVTTAIQPTRHTTELHLRTSDDAEKFVGILPITVHLYGRQGLNRSYHRSMPVTCEEGYTINGEPGPLHVPNYDAPITLHALLERGKNWIVTFTEHQTL
;
A
#
# COMPACT_ATOMS: atom_id res chain seq x y z
N MET A 1 -61.79 29.06 8.79
CA MET A 1 -60.58 29.56 8.14
C MET A 1 -59.64 28.38 7.90
N GLN A 2 -59.52 27.98 6.63
CA GLN A 2 -58.30 27.58 5.88
C GLN A 2 -56.99 27.41 6.70
N ASN A 3 -56.11 26.42 6.46
CA ASN A 3 -55.83 25.58 5.29
C ASN A 3 -55.24 24.20 5.68
N LEU A 4 -55.70 23.15 4.99
CA LEU A 4 -54.98 21.90 4.72
C LEU A 4 -54.07 22.10 3.50
N VAL A 5 -52.87 21.51 3.50
CA VAL A 5 -52.27 20.95 2.27
C VAL A 5 -51.56 19.65 2.63
N ASP A 6 -52.07 18.57 2.05
CA ASP A 6 -51.62 17.19 2.12
C ASP A 6 -50.30 16.93 1.38
N ILE A 7 -49.52 16.01 1.92
CA ILE A 7 -48.38 15.34 1.28
C ILE A 7 -48.94 14.16 0.45
N PRO A 8 -48.43 13.88 -0.76
CA PRO A 8 -48.54 12.52 -1.29
C PRO A 8 -47.19 11.80 -1.36
N ALA A 9 -47.25 10.57 -0.86
CA ALA A 9 -46.24 9.53 -0.93
C ALA A 9 -46.05 8.97 -2.36
N THR A 10 -44.83 8.51 -2.63
CA THR A 10 -44.44 7.40 -3.52
C THR A 10 -45.41 6.95 -4.63
N LEU A 11 -44.99 7.11 -5.90
CA LEU A 11 -45.52 6.34 -7.02
C LEU A 11 -44.61 5.15 -7.32
N GLN A 12 -45.10 3.97 -6.95
CA GLN A 12 -44.66 2.67 -7.43
C GLN A 12 -45.02 2.49 -8.92
N ALA A 13 -44.20 1.71 -9.60
CA ALA A 13 -44.34 1.31 -10.99
C ALA A 13 -45.71 0.67 -11.30
N THR A 14 -46.28 1.04 -12.45
CA THR A 14 -47.18 0.18 -13.21
C THR A 14 -46.84 0.27 -14.69
N THR A 15 -46.40 -0.87 -15.20
CA THR A 15 -46.24 -1.22 -16.60
C THR A 15 -47.63 -1.47 -17.19
N GLU A 16 -47.98 -0.80 -18.30
CA GLU A 16 -48.90 -1.20 -19.38
C GLU A 16 -49.55 0.04 -20.01
N LEU A 17 -49.10 0.42 -21.22
CA LEU A 17 -49.93 0.46 -22.44
C LEU A 17 -49.17 1.18 -23.57
N THR A 18 -48.79 0.37 -24.55
CA THR A 18 -48.40 0.75 -25.90
C THR A 18 -49.55 1.46 -26.60
N GLN A 19 -49.48 2.79 -26.74
CA GLN A 19 -50.19 3.51 -27.81
C GLN A 19 -49.29 4.62 -28.38
N ARG A 20 -48.74 4.32 -29.56
CA ARG A 20 -48.17 5.32 -30.49
C ARG A 20 -49.21 6.41 -30.73
N THR A 21 -48.90 7.62 -30.29
CA THR A 21 -49.65 8.83 -30.66
C THR A 21 -48.68 9.76 -31.38
N PRO A 22 -48.99 10.27 -32.59
CA PRO A 22 -48.15 11.26 -33.24
C PRO A 22 -48.15 12.55 -32.43
N ALA A 23 -47.03 13.26 -32.46
CA ALA A 23 -46.81 14.55 -31.80
C ALA A 23 -48.04 15.46 -31.92
N LYS A 24 -48.78 15.64 -30.83
CA LYS A 24 -49.83 16.63 -30.73
C LYS A 24 -49.18 17.98 -30.39
N GLN A 25 -49.11 18.85 -31.39
CA GLN A 25 -49.10 20.29 -31.15
C GLN A 25 -50.42 20.68 -30.48
N GLY A 26 -50.37 20.96 -29.18
CA GLY A 26 -51.47 21.50 -28.39
C GLY A 26 -50.93 22.54 -27.41
N ASN A 27 -51.24 23.81 -27.68
CA ASN A 27 -50.83 24.98 -26.92
C ASN A 27 -51.22 24.93 -25.42
N SER A 28 -50.26 25.25 -24.53
CA SER A 28 -50.39 26.19 -23.37
C SER A 28 -49.43 25.94 -22.19
N SER A 29 -48.41 25.09 -22.32
CA SER A 29 -47.22 25.14 -21.47
C SER A 29 -46.03 25.51 -22.34
N GLY A 30 -45.30 26.59 -22.06
CA GLY A 30 -44.11 27.02 -22.82
C GLY A 30 -42.91 26.06 -22.73
N ILE A 31 -43.16 24.79 -22.40
CA ILE A 31 -42.22 23.70 -22.20
C ILE A 31 -42.59 22.59 -23.18
N ALA A 32 -41.67 22.22 -24.05
CA ALA A 32 -41.82 21.04 -24.93
C ALA A 32 -41.40 19.76 -24.19
N VAL A 33 -41.92 18.61 -24.60
CA VAL A 33 -41.47 17.29 -24.09
C VAL A 33 -40.90 16.51 -25.27
N VAL A 34 -39.71 15.93 -25.09
CA VAL A 34 -39.00 15.17 -26.12
C VAL A 34 -38.47 13.85 -25.54
N ASP A 35 -38.44 12.81 -26.37
CA ASP A 35 -38.17 11.43 -25.95
C ASP A 35 -36.69 11.04 -26.12
N SER A 36 -35.86 11.88 -26.74
CA SER A 36 -34.43 11.62 -26.94
C SER A 36 -33.59 12.87 -27.16
N ALA A 37 -32.28 12.76 -26.94
CA ALA A 37 -31.32 13.84 -27.17
C ALA A 37 -31.31 14.31 -28.65
N ALA A 38 -31.50 13.37 -29.60
CA ALA A 38 -31.57 13.70 -31.03
C ALA A 38 -32.81 14.54 -31.37
N GLN A 39 -33.95 14.26 -30.72
CA GLN A 39 -35.16 15.09 -30.87
C GLN A 39 -34.97 16.47 -30.22
N LEU A 40 -34.31 16.53 -29.06
CA LEU A 40 -34.00 17.80 -28.38
C LEU A 40 -33.11 18.70 -29.24
N GLU A 41 -32.07 18.15 -29.86
CA GLU A 41 -31.14 18.91 -30.71
C GLU A 41 -31.82 19.54 -31.93
N GLN A 42 -32.86 18.90 -32.46
CA GLN A 42 -33.63 19.40 -33.62
C GLN A 42 -34.80 20.31 -33.23
N LEU A 43 -35.06 20.47 -31.93
CA LEU A 43 -36.21 21.19 -31.42
C LEU A 43 -36.04 22.70 -31.60
N ASN A 44 -36.95 23.31 -32.35
CA ASN A 44 -36.99 24.76 -32.61
C ASN A 44 -38.25 25.39 -32.03
N GLY A 45 -38.12 26.57 -31.41
CA GLY A 45 -39.25 27.40 -30.96
C GLY A 45 -39.56 27.49 -29.45
N PRO A 46 -39.41 26.44 -28.62
CA PRO A 46 -39.64 26.55 -27.18
C PRO A 46 -38.41 27.15 -26.46
N LYS A 47 -38.64 27.82 -25.31
CA LYS A 47 -37.55 28.33 -24.45
C LYS A 47 -37.06 27.29 -23.43
N MET A 48 -37.86 26.25 -23.20
CA MET A 48 -37.60 25.18 -22.25
C MET A 48 -38.13 23.86 -22.80
N ALA A 49 -37.43 22.77 -22.52
CA ALA A 49 -37.82 21.43 -22.92
C ALA A 49 -37.55 20.43 -21.78
N MET A 50 -38.41 19.44 -21.64
CA MET A 50 -38.20 18.31 -20.75
C MET A 50 -37.79 17.10 -21.60
N LEU A 51 -36.58 16.61 -21.36
CA LEU A 51 -36.05 15.40 -21.97
C LEU A 51 -36.40 14.21 -21.08
N LEU A 52 -37.12 13.20 -21.60
CA LEU A 52 -37.47 12.01 -20.81
C LEU A 52 -36.26 11.10 -20.57
N GLY A 53 -35.41 10.93 -21.57
CA GLY A 53 -34.16 10.18 -21.49
C GLY A 53 -33.23 10.50 -22.64
N TYR A 54 -31.95 10.16 -22.52
CA TYR A 54 -30.96 10.49 -23.54
C TYR A 54 -31.24 9.76 -24.86
N ARG A 55 -31.75 8.53 -24.79
CA ARG A 55 -32.12 7.69 -25.94
C ARG A 55 -33.63 7.46 -25.97
N GLU A 56 -34.17 7.23 -27.16
CA GLU A 56 -35.58 6.90 -27.31
C GLU A 56 -35.94 5.63 -26.50
N GLY A 57 -36.99 5.73 -25.68
CA GLY A 57 -37.42 4.65 -24.78
C GLY A 57 -36.64 4.54 -23.46
N SER A 58 -35.61 5.35 -23.24
CA SER A 58 -34.88 5.44 -21.96
C SER A 58 -35.56 6.44 -21.02
N THR A 59 -35.43 6.20 -19.71
CA THR A 59 -35.76 7.20 -18.67
C THR A 59 -34.50 7.72 -17.95
N LYS A 60 -33.31 7.49 -18.52
CA LYS A 60 -32.01 7.86 -17.94
C LYS A 60 -31.37 8.99 -18.76
N GLY A 61 -30.67 9.88 -18.08
CA GLY A 61 -30.03 11.04 -18.72
C GLY A 61 -31.02 12.10 -19.23
N GLY A 62 -32.27 12.04 -18.75
CA GLY A 62 -33.29 13.06 -18.96
C GLY A 62 -33.19 14.21 -17.93
N GLY A 63 -33.95 15.27 -18.17
CA GLY A 63 -33.96 16.46 -17.32
C GLY A 63 -34.59 17.66 -18.01
N THR A 64 -34.63 18.78 -17.31
CA THR A 64 -35.12 20.04 -17.86
C THR A 64 -33.99 20.80 -18.55
N PHE A 65 -34.16 21.12 -19.82
CA PHE A 65 -33.24 21.90 -20.62
C PHE A 65 -33.83 23.27 -20.94
N ILE A 66 -32.97 24.29 -20.95
CA ILE A 66 -33.30 25.66 -21.35
C ILE A 66 -32.57 26.00 -22.64
N TYR A 67 -33.25 26.67 -23.56
CA TYR A 67 -32.63 27.11 -24.80
C TYR A 67 -31.66 28.25 -24.49
N GLN A 68 -30.36 27.97 -24.59
CA GLN A 68 -29.30 28.90 -24.24
C GLN A 68 -28.05 28.63 -25.09
N PRO A 69 -27.99 29.13 -26.34
CA PRO A 69 -26.93 28.79 -27.30
C PRO A 69 -25.53 29.24 -26.85
N GLU A 70 -25.44 30.27 -26.00
CA GLU A 70 -24.17 30.80 -25.46
C GLU A 70 -23.91 30.33 -24.01
N GLY A 71 -24.74 29.45 -23.46
CA GLY A 71 -24.59 28.95 -22.09
C GLY A 71 -23.36 28.04 -21.94
N ALA A 72 -22.73 28.10 -20.76
CA ALA A 72 -21.68 27.17 -20.35
C ALA A 72 -22.27 26.09 -19.42
N GLY A 73 -21.96 24.82 -19.65
CA GLY A 73 -22.49 23.70 -18.88
C GLY A 73 -22.75 22.46 -19.73
N LEU A 74 -23.57 21.54 -19.22
CA LEU A 74 -23.93 20.32 -19.93
C LEU A 74 -24.93 20.65 -21.04
N ARG A 75 -24.58 20.34 -22.28
CA ARG A 75 -25.35 20.74 -23.47
C ARG A 75 -25.69 19.60 -24.40
N ILE A 76 -26.82 19.78 -25.08
CA ILE A 76 -27.23 19.02 -26.27
C ILE A 76 -27.60 20.06 -27.32
N GLY A 77 -26.74 20.27 -28.32
CA GLY A 77 -26.87 21.38 -29.27
C GLY A 77 -26.92 22.75 -28.57
N GLU A 78 -27.99 23.51 -28.83
CA GLU A 78 -28.24 24.84 -28.24
C GLU A 78 -28.95 24.79 -26.88
N TRP A 79 -29.22 23.59 -26.37
CA TRP A 79 -29.93 23.36 -25.13
C TRP A 79 -28.95 23.12 -23.97
N LEU A 80 -29.12 23.87 -22.89
CA LEU A 80 -28.36 23.75 -21.65
C LEU A 80 -29.21 23.01 -20.61
N LEU A 81 -28.67 21.98 -19.97
CA LEU A 81 -29.32 21.37 -18.82
C LEU A 81 -29.46 22.43 -17.73
N GLN A 82 -30.67 22.64 -17.20
CA GLN A 82 -30.90 23.66 -16.17
C GLN A 82 -29.97 23.41 -14.97
N PRO A 83 -29.19 24.41 -14.53
CA PRO A 83 -28.32 24.31 -13.35
C PRO A 83 -29.07 23.89 -12.09
N GLY A 84 -28.36 23.25 -11.17
CA GLY A 84 -28.91 22.68 -9.93
C GLY A 84 -29.49 21.27 -10.09
N GLN A 85 -29.63 20.76 -11.31
CA GLN A 85 -30.01 19.37 -11.54
C GLN A 85 -28.83 18.40 -11.31
N THR A 86 -29.17 17.12 -11.12
CA THR A 86 -28.19 16.06 -10.99
C THR A 86 -27.67 15.62 -12.36
N VAL A 87 -26.35 15.60 -12.54
CA VAL A 87 -25.68 15.09 -13.73
C VAL A 87 -25.12 13.70 -13.47
N THR A 88 -25.36 12.80 -14.41
CA THR A 88 -24.96 11.39 -14.38
C THR A 88 -24.35 10.99 -15.72
N PRO A 89 -23.62 9.86 -15.81
CA PRO A 89 -23.04 9.38 -17.07
C PRO A 89 -24.05 9.22 -18.22
N TYR A 90 -25.31 8.92 -17.89
CA TYR A 90 -26.38 8.75 -18.88
C TYR A 90 -26.67 10.03 -19.68
N HIS A 91 -26.39 11.21 -19.13
CA HIS A 91 -26.51 12.48 -19.85
C HIS A 91 -25.47 12.65 -20.96
N PHE A 92 -24.46 11.76 -21.01
CA PHE A 92 -23.41 11.73 -22.01
C PHE A 92 -23.59 10.54 -22.96
N GLY A 93 -24.72 9.82 -22.86
CA GLY A 93 -25.05 8.70 -23.73
C GLY A 93 -24.54 7.33 -23.25
N ALA A 94 -24.13 7.21 -21.98
CA ALA A 94 -23.75 5.92 -21.40
C ALA A 94 -24.90 4.90 -21.49
N LEU A 95 -24.56 3.63 -21.69
CA LEU A 95 -25.53 2.56 -21.93
C LEU A 95 -26.17 2.08 -20.62
N GLU A 96 -27.44 1.67 -20.72
CA GLU A 96 -28.16 1.02 -19.63
C GLU A 96 -27.95 -0.49 -19.57
N SER A 97 -27.37 -1.06 -20.63
CA SER A 97 -27.23 -2.51 -20.82
C SER A 97 -26.12 -3.15 -19.98
N GLY A 98 -25.29 -2.37 -19.28
CA GLY A 98 -24.45 -2.86 -18.18
C GLY A 98 -22.96 -2.96 -18.52
N LEU A 99 -22.29 -3.96 -17.94
CA LEU A 99 -20.83 -4.12 -17.95
C LEU A 99 -20.26 -4.69 -19.26
N ASP A 100 -21.11 -5.24 -20.12
CA ASP A 100 -20.68 -5.98 -21.31
C ASP A 100 -20.71 -5.14 -22.59
N ASP A 101 -21.38 -3.98 -22.54
CA ASP A 101 -21.42 -3.03 -23.65
C ASP A 101 -20.58 -1.78 -23.38
N ASP A 102 -19.95 -1.27 -24.44
CA ASP A 102 -18.99 -0.18 -24.34
C ASP A 102 -19.66 1.18 -24.16
N SER A 103 -19.45 1.79 -23.00
CA SER A 103 -19.81 3.17 -22.68
C SER A 103 -18.59 4.09 -22.54
N GLY A 104 -17.41 3.65 -22.97
CA GLY A 104 -16.13 4.31 -22.73
C GLY A 104 -16.10 5.78 -23.13
N GLU A 105 -16.52 6.11 -24.35
CA GLU A 105 -16.55 7.51 -24.80
C GLU A 105 -17.50 8.38 -23.96
N ALA A 106 -18.67 7.84 -23.60
CA ALA A 106 -19.65 8.56 -22.78
C ALA A 106 -19.11 8.80 -21.35
N LEU A 107 -18.45 7.79 -20.77
CA LEU A 107 -17.79 7.92 -19.48
C LEU A 107 -16.65 8.94 -19.52
N GLN A 108 -15.83 8.94 -20.58
CA GLN A 108 -14.77 9.92 -20.73
C GLN A 108 -15.33 11.34 -20.82
N ARG A 109 -16.39 11.56 -21.63
CA ARG A 109 -17.07 12.88 -21.71
C ARG A 109 -17.67 13.30 -20.37
N PHE A 110 -18.18 12.37 -19.58
CA PHE A 110 -18.66 12.64 -18.23
C PHE A 110 -17.52 13.09 -17.29
N PHE A 111 -16.37 12.41 -17.31
CA PHE A 111 -15.20 12.84 -16.53
C PHE A 111 -14.63 14.18 -17.01
N ASP A 112 -14.59 14.41 -18.31
CA ASP A 112 -14.17 15.68 -18.90
C ASP A 112 -15.10 16.83 -18.46
N PHE A 113 -16.41 16.57 -18.42
CA PHE A 113 -17.37 17.54 -17.87
C PHE A 113 -17.12 17.81 -16.38
N CYS A 114 -16.83 16.79 -15.57
CA CYS A 114 -16.54 16.96 -14.15
C CYS A 114 -15.31 17.85 -13.87
N ALA A 115 -14.40 17.96 -14.83
CA ALA A 115 -13.24 18.84 -14.79
C ALA A 115 -13.55 20.29 -15.18
N ALA A 116 -14.67 20.52 -15.88
CA ALA A 116 -15.04 21.84 -16.35
C ALA A 116 -15.48 22.75 -15.19
N PRO A 117 -15.16 24.06 -15.22
CA PRO A 117 -15.61 25.00 -14.18
C PRO A 117 -17.13 25.04 -14.00
N SER A 118 -17.90 24.77 -15.06
CA SER A 118 -19.36 24.73 -15.03
C SER A 118 -19.93 23.53 -14.29
N ALA A 119 -19.15 22.48 -14.00
CA ALA A 119 -19.61 21.32 -13.22
C ALA A 119 -20.07 21.71 -11.81
N ARG A 120 -19.54 22.81 -11.26
CA ARG A 120 -19.90 23.33 -9.93
C ARG A 120 -21.37 23.77 -9.83
N ASP A 121 -22.00 24.04 -10.98
CA ASP A 121 -23.38 24.51 -11.04
C ASP A 121 -24.38 23.34 -10.99
N TYR A 122 -23.89 22.09 -10.86
CA TYR A 122 -24.67 20.86 -10.87
C TYR A 122 -24.31 19.97 -9.68
N GLN A 123 -25.25 19.10 -9.30
CA GLN A 123 -24.95 17.99 -8.41
C GLN A 123 -24.40 16.83 -9.26
N ILE A 124 -23.14 16.42 -9.03
CA ILE A 124 -22.55 15.31 -9.79
C ILE A 124 -22.74 13.99 -9.06
N HIS A 125 -23.37 13.03 -9.73
CA HIS A 125 -23.56 11.67 -9.22
C HIS A 125 -23.28 10.62 -10.30
N GLY A 126 -22.09 10.03 -10.25
CA GLY A 126 -21.68 8.91 -11.11
C GLY A 126 -22.24 7.59 -10.58
N SER A 127 -23.35 7.12 -11.15
CA SER A 127 -23.96 5.83 -10.79
C SER A 127 -24.28 4.99 -12.03
N GLY A 128 -24.29 3.66 -11.84
CA GLY A 128 -24.59 2.69 -12.90
C GLY A 128 -23.51 1.63 -13.05
N SER A 129 -23.65 0.78 -14.07
CA SER A 129 -22.68 -0.27 -14.43
C SER A 129 -22.36 -0.17 -15.90
N PHE A 130 -21.07 -0.09 -16.24
CA PHE A 130 -20.62 0.27 -17.56
C PHE A 130 -19.42 -0.56 -18.01
N GLY A 131 -19.45 -1.07 -19.24
CA GLY A 131 -18.25 -1.56 -19.91
C GLY A 131 -17.45 -0.41 -20.53
N THR A 132 -16.14 -0.58 -20.68
CA THR A 132 -15.29 0.35 -21.43
C THR A 132 -14.21 -0.39 -22.22
N SER A 133 -14.07 -0.06 -23.50
CA SER A 133 -12.96 -0.57 -24.34
C SER A 133 -11.76 0.37 -24.37
N ILE A 134 -11.79 1.48 -23.63
CA ILE A 134 -10.71 2.47 -23.56
C ILE A 134 -10.32 2.74 -22.10
N PRO A 135 -9.06 3.13 -21.82
CA PRO A 135 -8.68 3.69 -20.53
C PRO A 135 -9.49 4.95 -20.22
N LEU A 136 -9.99 5.07 -18.99
CA LEU A 136 -10.71 6.26 -18.53
C LEU A 136 -9.77 7.18 -17.75
N ILE A 137 -9.89 8.48 -17.99
CA ILE A 137 -9.07 9.49 -17.32
C ILE A 137 -9.99 10.49 -16.62
N ALA A 138 -9.98 10.45 -15.29
CA ALA A 138 -10.57 11.47 -14.44
C ALA A 138 -9.47 12.49 -14.08
N ALA A 139 -9.40 13.58 -14.84
CA ALA A 139 -8.35 14.58 -14.69
C ALA A 139 -8.88 15.93 -14.20
N ASN A 140 -8.10 16.65 -13.39
CA ASN A 140 -8.36 18.04 -12.98
C ASN A 140 -9.72 18.27 -12.28
N MET A 141 -10.34 17.22 -11.77
CA MET A 141 -11.56 17.30 -10.98
C MET A 141 -11.23 17.90 -9.61
N GLY A 142 -11.85 19.04 -9.25
CA GLY A 142 -11.50 19.83 -8.06
C GLY A 142 -12.63 20.01 -7.03
N TYR A 143 -13.79 19.39 -7.26
CA TYR A 143 -14.99 19.60 -6.44
C TYR A 143 -15.38 18.36 -5.61
N VAL A 144 -16.64 18.33 -5.15
CA VAL A 144 -17.25 17.22 -4.44
C VAL A 144 -18.09 16.40 -5.43
N TYR A 145 -17.87 15.09 -5.46
CA TYR A 145 -18.52 14.17 -6.39
C TYR A 145 -19.03 12.93 -5.63
N GLY A 146 -20.23 12.47 -5.97
CA GLY A 146 -20.72 11.16 -5.53
C GLY A 146 -20.49 10.11 -6.60
N PHE A 147 -19.79 9.02 -6.27
CA PHE A 147 -19.52 7.91 -7.17
C PHE A 147 -19.97 6.59 -6.56
N ASP A 148 -20.97 5.96 -7.16
CA ASP A 148 -21.47 4.63 -6.84
C ASP A 148 -21.67 3.86 -8.15
N MET A 149 -20.54 3.55 -8.81
CA MET A 149 -20.54 2.98 -10.16
C MET A 149 -19.63 1.76 -10.29
N SER A 150 -19.98 0.90 -11.25
CA SER A 150 -19.18 -0.26 -11.64
C SER A 150 -18.64 -0.07 -13.06
N ILE A 151 -17.34 -0.32 -13.27
CA ILE A 151 -16.68 -0.18 -14.56
C ILE A 151 -15.96 -1.50 -14.88
N GLN A 152 -16.16 -2.04 -16.08
CA GLN A 152 -15.48 -3.25 -16.56
C GLN A 152 -14.63 -2.94 -17.80
N GLY A 153 -13.35 -3.31 -17.78
CA GLY A 153 -12.50 -3.26 -18.98
C GLY A 153 -12.90 -4.34 -19.98
N LEU A 154 -13.18 -3.95 -21.22
CA LEU A 154 -13.63 -4.81 -22.35
C LEU A 154 -12.52 -5.16 -23.35
N ALA A 155 -11.41 -4.41 -23.31
CA ALA A 155 -10.31 -4.53 -24.26
C ALA A 155 -8.96 -4.44 -23.54
N PRO A 156 -7.85 -4.81 -24.21
CA PRO A 156 -6.52 -4.68 -23.64
C PRO A 156 -6.18 -3.24 -23.22
N MET A 157 -5.80 -3.04 -21.96
CA MET A 157 -5.43 -1.72 -21.42
C MET A 157 -4.52 -1.82 -20.19
N ASP A 158 -3.68 -0.81 -20.00
CA ASP A 158 -2.80 -0.74 -18.83
C ASP A 158 -3.58 -0.36 -17.56
N ASP A 159 -4.38 0.70 -17.61
CA ASP A 159 -5.14 1.20 -16.46
C ASP A 159 -6.60 1.35 -16.88
N VAL A 160 -7.55 0.81 -16.10
CA VAL A 160 -8.99 1.04 -16.37
C VAL A 160 -9.37 2.48 -16.04
N LEU A 161 -8.90 3.00 -14.90
CA LEU A 161 -9.16 4.37 -14.45
C LEU A 161 -7.86 5.03 -13.97
N THR A 162 -7.54 6.17 -14.56
CA THR A 162 -6.49 7.07 -14.06
C THR A 162 -7.11 8.31 -13.43
N ILE A 163 -6.82 8.54 -12.15
CA ILE A 163 -7.17 9.76 -11.41
C ILE A 163 -5.95 10.65 -11.42
N LYS A 164 -6.02 11.80 -12.09
CA LYS A 164 -4.85 12.64 -12.39
C LYS A 164 -5.08 14.10 -12.03
N THR A 165 -4.18 14.67 -11.24
CA THR A 165 -4.23 16.09 -10.87
C THR A 165 -5.55 16.49 -10.18
N CYS A 166 -6.20 15.56 -9.49
CA CYS A 166 -7.49 15.79 -8.80
C CYS A 166 -7.31 16.41 -7.41
N ARG A 167 -6.40 17.38 -7.32
CA ARG A 167 -5.91 17.95 -6.05
C ARG A 167 -7.07 18.53 -5.23
N GLY A 168 -7.16 18.14 -3.95
CA GLY A 168 -8.16 18.63 -3.01
C GLY A 168 -9.61 18.21 -3.29
N SER A 169 -9.87 17.37 -4.30
CA SER A 169 -11.21 16.88 -4.59
C SER A 169 -11.74 15.95 -3.49
N ILE A 170 -13.06 15.82 -3.40
CA ILE A 170 -13.73 14.92 -2.45
C ILE A 170 -14.68 14.01 -3.22
N TRP A 171 -14.42 12.71 -3.16
CA TRP A 171 -15.21 11.68 -3.81
C TRP A 171 -15.82 10.81 -2.72
N VAL A 172 -17.14 10.70 -2.71
CA VAL A 172 -17.90 9.89 -1.77
C VAL A 172 -18.53 8.70 -2.48
N GLY A 173 -18.74 7.59 -1.77
CA GLY A 173 -19.36 6.37 -2.32
C GLY A 173 -18.35 5.24 -2.55
N LYS A 174 -18.59 4.44 -3.60
CA LYS A 174 -17.78 3.29 -3.98
C LYS A 174 -17.63 3.13 -5.50
N LEU A 175 -16.40 2.88 -5.95
CA LEU A 175 -16.09 2.46 -7.32
C LEU A 175 -15.77 0.97 -7.37
N ASN A 176 -16.54 0.20 -8.14
CA ASN A 176 -16.26 -1.22 -8.41
C ASN A 176 -15.59 -1.36 -9.78
N ILE A 177 -14.29 -1.67 -9.82
CA ILE A 177 -13.51 -1.81 -11.04
C ILE A 177 -13.24 -3.29 -11.32
N LYS A 178 -13.78 -3.83 -12.41
CA LYS A 178 -13.47 -5.16 -12.89
C LYS A 178 -12.53 -5.05 -14.09
N VAL A 179 -11.26 -5.32 -13.86
CA VAL A 179 -10.19 -5.04 -14.83
C VAL A 179 -10.28 -5.96 -16.05
N SER A 180 -10.81 -7.17 -15.88
CA SER A 180 -11.08 -8.10 -16.96
C SER A 180 -12.25 -9.02 -16.63
N HIS A 181 -12.86 -9.58 -17.68
CA HIS A 181 -13.91 -10.62 -17.56
C HIS A 181 -13.34 -11.93 -17.03
N ASP A 182 -12.10 -12.28 -17.40
CA ASP A 182 -11.56 -13.62 -17.16
C ASP A 182 -10.95 -13.76 -15.76
N GLN A 183 -11.08 -14.95 -15.20
CA GLN A 183 -10.49 -15.31 -13.90
C GLN A 183 -9.03 -15.76 -14.03
N TRP A 184 -8.65 -16.33 -15.18
CA TRP A 184 -7.32 -16.86 -15.45
C TRP A 184 -6.36 -15.74 -15.79
N LEU A 185 -5.23 -15.66 -15.08
CA LEU A 185 -4.24 -14.60 -15.28
C LEU A 185 -3.80 -14.46 -16.74
N SER A 186 -3.55 -15.58 -17.42
CA SER A 186 -3.10 -15.62 -18.83
C SER A 186 -4.12 -15.11 -19.84
N LYS A 187 -5.38 -14.88 -19.44
CA LYS A 187 -6.47 -14.41 -20.30
C LYS A 187 -6.97 -13.01 -19.94
N ARG A 188 -6.39 -12.36 -18.92
CA ARG A 188 -6.80 -11.02 -18.50
C ARG A 188 -6.35 -10.00 -19.53
N VAL A 189 -7.27 -9.11 -19.89
CA VAL A 189 -7.02 -8.04 -20.87
C VAL A 189 -6.51 -6.75 -20.23
N GLY A 190 -6.93 -6.45 -19.00
CA GLY A 190 -6.48 -5.27 -18.27
C GLY A 190 -5.38 -5.58 -17.25
N VAL A 191 -4.46 -4.61 -17.06
CA VAL A 191 -3.37 -4.73 -16.09
C VAL A 191 -3.82 -4.21 -14.72
N ASN A 192 -4.04 -2.90 -14.59
CA ASN A 192 -4.33 -2.24 -13.33
C ASN A 192 -5.78 -1.73 -13.27
N GLY A 193 -6.33 -1.63 -12.06
CA GLY A 193 -7.64 -1.02 -11.84
C GLY A 193 -7.58 0.49 -11.80
N VAL A 194 -6.93 1.04 -10.78
CA VAL A 194 -6.89 2.47 -10.51
C VAL A 194 -5.46 2.96 -10.33
N ARG A 195 -5.09 3.97 -11.12
CA ARG A 195 -3.85 4.72 -10.98
C ARG A 195 -4.15 6.10 -10.42
N ILE A 196 -3.42 6.52 -9.38
CA ILE A 196 -3.57 7.85 -8.76
C ILE A 196 -2.29 8.67 -8.99
N GLU A 197 -2.40 9.78 -9.70
CA GLU A 197 -1.29 10.66 -10.06
C GLU A 197 -1.52 12.10 -9.62
N ASP A 198 -0.46 12.72 -9.09
CA ASP A 198 -0.40 14.14 -8.73
C ASP A 198 -1.64 14.70 -7.99
N SER A 199 -2.28 13.87 -7.17
CA SER A 199 -3.58 14.14 -6.56
C SER A 199 -3.46 14.51 -5.07
N ARG A 200 -2.48 15.37 -4.75
CA ARG A 200 -2.23 15.89 -3.40
C ARG A 200 -3.52 16.33 -2.71
N GLY A 201 -3.74 15.82 -1.49
CA GLY A 201 -4.86 16.20 -0.63
C GLY A 201 -6.25 15.80 -1.14
N ALA A 202 -6.35 15.03 -2.23
CA ALA A 202 -7.62 14.45 -2.66
C ALA A 202 -8.15 13.47 -1.59
N LYS A 203 -9.47 13.39 -1.44
CA LYS A 203 -10.18 12.39 -0.62
C LYS A 203 -10.99 11.52 -1.56
N LEU A 204 -10.43 10.37 -1.91
CA LEU A 204 -11.02 9.42 -2.84
C LEU A 204 -11.92 8.43 -2.10
N CYS A 205 -12.94 7.96 -2.80
CA CYS A 205 -13.95 7.04 -2.29
C CYS A 205 -13.38 5.63 -2.05
N ASN A 206 -14.25 4.69 -1.69
CA ASN A 206 -13.88 3.28 -1.58
C ASN A 206 -13.65 2.68 -2.97
N PHE A 207 -12.72 1.74 -3.07
CA PHE A 207 -12.45 0.97 -4.28
C PHE A 207 -12.65 -0.52 -4.03
N HIS A 208 -13.40 -1.17 -4.92
CA HIS A 208 -13.39 -2.62 -5.04
C HIS A 208 -12.85 -3.00 -6.41
N VAL A 209 -11.71 -3.67 -6.45
CA VAL A 209 -10.99 -3.96 -7.70
C VAL A 209 -10.83 -5.46 -7.89
N SER A 210 -11.06 -5.98 -9.09
CA SER A 210 -10.88 -7.41 -9.33
C SER A 210 -10.39 -7.75 -10.73
N ARG A 211 -9.75 -8.94 -10.83
CA ARG A 211 -9.37 -9.60 -12.09
C ARG A 211 -8.43 -8.81 -12.99
N GLY A 212 -7.48 -8.06 -12.42
CA GLY A 212 -6.38 -7.44 -13.17
C GLY A 212 -5.10 -8.25 -13.09
N SER A 213 -4.24 -8.19 -14.10
CA SER A 213 -2.94 -8.86 -14.06
C SER A 213 -1.88 -8.08 -13.26
N GLY A 214 -2.13 -6.81 -12.93
CA GLY A 214 -1.28 -5.91 -12.15
C GLY A 214 -1.90 -5.50 -10.81
N TRP A 215 -1.93 -4.19 -10.55
CA TRP A 215 -2.31 -3.59 -9.27
C TRP A 215 -3.77 -3.14 -9.22
N GLY A 216 -4.42 -3.34 -8.08
CA GLY A 216 -5.78 -2.89 -7.83
C GLY A 216 -5.84 -1.37 -7.77
N VAL A 217 -5.09 -0.81 -6.84
CA VAL A 217 -4.86 0.63 -6.70
C VAL A 217 -3.36 0.86 -6.58
N TYR A 218 -2.81 1.80 -7.35
CA TYR A 218 -1.43 2.23 -7.12
C TYR A 218 -1.25 3.72 -7.31
N PHE A 219 -0.29 4.26 -6.58
CA PHE A 219 0.11 5.66 -6.72
C PHE A 219 1.12 5.76 -7.87
N GLY A 220 0.77 6.47 -8.93
CA GLY A 220 1.67 6.78 -10.05
C GLY A 220 2.58 7.95 -9.74
N ALA A 221 3.16 8.57 -10.78
CA ALA A 221 4.11 9.67 -10.60
C ALA A 221 3.43 10.97 -10.11
N GLY A 222 4.22 11.89 -9.57
CA GLY A 222 3.77 13.22 -9.15
C GLY A 222 3.67 13.38 -7.64
N ASN A 223 2.93 14.39 -7.18
CA ASN A 223 2.75 14.66 -5.75
C ASN A 223 1.41 14.14 -5.24
N ASN A 224 1.41 12.99 -4.57
CA ASN A 224 0.23 12.39 -3.95
C ASN A 224 0.20 12.56 -2.42
N ASN A 225 0.97 13.52 -1.88
CA ASN A 225 1.05 13.74 -0.44
C ASN A 225 -0.34 14.04 0.14
N MET A 226 -0.63 13.49 1.33
CA MET A 226 -1.91 13.67 2.03
C MET A 226 -3.15 13.22 1.26
N CYS A 227 -3.00 12.51 0.13
CA CYS A 227 -4.11 11.87 -0.54
C CYS A 227 -4.71 10.82 0.41
N THR A 228 -6.03 10.84 0.57
CA THR A 228 -6.77 9.85 1.33
C THR A 228 -7.53 8.99 0.34
N VAL A 229 -7.40 7.68 0.45
CA VAL A 229 -8.24 6.70 -0.24
C VAL A 229 -9.08 6.01 0.82
N GLY A 230 -10.35 5.77 0.54
CA GLY A 230 -11.21 4.96 1.40
C GLY A 230 -10.76 3.50 1.48
N ASP A 231 -11.69 2.61 1.80
CA ASP A 231 -11.40 1.18 1.84
C ASP A 231 -11.03 0.65 0.46
N VAL A 232 -10.03 -0.22 0.40
CA VAL A 232 -9.62 -0.92 -0.83
C VAL A 232 -9.83 -2.41 -0.65
N SER A 233 -10.77 -2.97 -1.39
CA SER A 233 -10.98 -4.42 -1.48
C SER A 233 -10.49 -4.90 -2.84
N ALA A 234 -9.48 -5.75 -2.88
CA ALA A 234 -8.95 -6.30 -4.12
C ALA A 234 -8.99 -7.83 -4.13
N THR A 235 -9.50 -8.40 -5.22
CA THR A 235 -9.67 -9.84 -5.38
C THR A 235 -9.12 -10.31 -6.71
N ASP A 236 -8.30 -11.36 -6.68
CA ASP A 236 -7.70 -11.94 -7.89
C ASP A 236 -6.90 -10.92 -8.70
N MET A 237 -6.08 -10.11 -8.03
CA MET A 237 -5.19 -9.11 -8.66
C MET A 237 -3.75 -9.61 -8.71
N GLY A 238 -3.08 -9.51 -9.85
CA GLY A 238 -1.69 -9.94 -9.95
C GLY A 238 -1.48 -11.45 -10.03
N ALA A 239 -0.21 -11.85 -9.97
CA ALA A 239 0.24 -13.23 -10.01
C ALA A 239 0.61 -13.77 -8.63
N THR A 240 0.09 -14.94 -8.27
CA THR A 240 0.49 -15.71 -7.08
C THR A 240 1.31 -16.94 -7.51
N GLY A 241 1.54 -17.90 -6.64
CA GLY A 241 2.06 -19.25 -6.93
C GLY A 241 0.99 -20.31 -7.20
N LYS A 242 -0.31 -20.05 -6.95
CA LYS A 242 -1.41 -21.02 -7.19
C LYS A 242 -1.90 -21.02 -8.65
N THR A 243 -2.03 -22.23 -9.20
CA THR A 243 -2.45 -22.62 -10.57
C THR A 243 -3.10 -21.55 -11.46
N SER A 244 -4.34 -21.13 -11.21
CA SER A 244 -5.05 -20.21 -12.14
C SER A 244 -4.51 -18.77 -12.17
N ARG A 245 -3.58 -18.45 -11.26
CA ARG A 245 -2.95 -17.15 -11.09
C ARG A 245 -1.42 -17.24 -11.03
N SER A 246 -0.85 -18.40 -11.33
CA SER A 246 0.60 -18.56 -11.33
C SER A 246 1.21 -17.98 -12.58
N HIS A 247 2.31 -17.23 -12.41
CA HIS A 247 3.17 -16.85 -13.52
C HIS A 247 4.51 -17.56 -13.39
N ILE A 248 4.79 -18.49 -14.30
CA ILE A 248 5.98 -19.34 -14.25
C ILE A 248 7.00 -18.86 -15.29
N VAL A 249 8.26 -18.75 -14.87
CA VAL A 249 9.41 -18.49 -15.74
C VAL A 249 10.47 -19.54 -15.51
N ARG A 250 11.23 -19.86 -16.56
CA ARG A 250 12.26 -20.89 -16.51
C ARG A 250 13.65 -20.27 -16.46
N SER A 251 14.40 -20.55 -15.39
CA SER A 251 15.81 -20.15 -15.26
C SER A 251 16.69 -21.04 -16.14
N MET A 252 17.71 -20.47 -16.77
CA MET A 252 18.67 -21.15 -17.65
C MET A 252 20.11 -21.07 -17.13
N SER A 253 20.50 -19.92 -16.59
CA SER A 253 21.81 -19.73 -15.99
C SER A 253 21.78 -18.60 -14.96
N PHE A 254 22.83 -18.56 -14.12
CA PHE A 254 22.99 -17.63 -13.02
C PHE A 254 24.38 -17.00 -13.08
N SER A 255 24.47 -15.69 -12.87
CA SER A 255 25.73 -14.96 -12.79
C SER A 255 25.69 -14.06 -11.56
N ASP A 256 26.60 -14.31 -10.62
CA ASP A 256 26.59 -13.59 -9.33
C ASP A 256 27.54 -12.40 -9.34
N LYS A 257 27.17 -11.40 -8.53
CA LYS A 257 28.11 -10.40 -8.05
C LYS A 257 28.21 -10.46 -6.53
N ASP A 258 29.31 -11.04 -6.07
CA ASP A 258 29.61 -11.20 -4.66
C ASP A 258 30.22 -9.94 -4.07
N LYS A 259 29.46 -9.30 -3.19
CA LYS A 259 29.98 -8.22 -2.33
C LYS A 259 29.55 -8.33 -0.87
N ASN A 260 28.90 -9.41 -0.39
CA ASN A 260 28.35 -9.57 0.98
C ASN A 260 27.77 -8.27 1.58
N THR A 261 27.13 -7.47 0.74
CA THR A 261 26.65 -6.11 1.05
C THR A 261 25.27 -5.95 0.42
N ILE A 262 24.61 -4.84 0.71
CA ILE A 262 23.35 -4.44 0.05
C ILE A 262 23.48 -4.30 -1.49
N HIS A 263 24.70 -4.33 -2.03
CA HIS A 263 24.98 -4.24 -3.46
C HIS A 263 25.22 -5.60 -4.14
N GLN A 264 25.10 -6.72 -3.42
CA GLN A 264 25.13 -8.03 -4.04
C GLN A 264 23.92 -8.24 -4.97
N TYR A 265 24.04 -9.13 -5.95
CA TYR A 265 22.91 -9.55 -6.77
C TYR A 265 23.24 -10.84 -7.54
N THR A 266 22.21 -11.44 -8.11
CA THR A 266 22.33 -12.50 -9.13
C THR A 266 21.58 -12.07 -10.38
N ASP A 267 22.25 -12.13 -11.52
CA ASP A 267 21.62 -12.03 -12.84
C ASP A 267 21.18 -13.44 -13.25
N ILE A 268 19.88 -13.60 -13.53
CA ILE A 268 19.24 -14.86 -13.91
C ILE A 268 18.81 -14.73 -15.38
N MET A 269 19.38 -15.60 -16.22
CA MET A 269 18.96 -15.73 -17.61
C MET A 269 17.70 -16.59 -17.67
N LEU A 270 16.64 -16.12 -18.32
CA LEU A 270 15.40 -16.87 -18.50
C LEU A 270 15.35 -17.53 -19.88
N SER A 271 14.53 -18.59 -20.02
CA SER A 271 14.34 -19.24 -21.31
C SER A 271 13.62 -18.30 -22.30
N PRO A 272 13.85 -18.40 -23.62
CA PRO A 272 13.19 -17.54 -24.61
C PRO A 272 11.65 -17.59 -24.57
N GLU A 273 11.08 -18.69 -24.09
CA GLU A 273 9.63 -18.88 -23.95
C GLU A 273 9.06 -18.22 -22.69
N SER A 274 9.92 -17.84 -21.73
CA SER A 274 9.51 -17.18 -20.50
C SER A 274 9.11 -15.74 -20.79
N VAL A 275 7.84 -15.41 -20.57
CA VAL A 275 7.31 -14.05 -20.78
C VAL A 275 7.51 -13.21 -19.52
N ILE A 276 8.26 -12.12 -19.62
CA ILE A 276 8.32 -11.12 -18.54
C ILE A 276 7.17 -10.12 -18.72
N PRO A 277 6.29 -9.90 -17.72
CA PRO A 277 5.15 -8.97 -17.82
C PRO A 277 5.57 -7.57 -18.25
N SER A 278 4.66 -6.80 -18.87
CA SER A 278 4.92 -5.43 -19.36
C SER A 278 5.28 -4.44 -18.23
N ASP A 279 5.80 -3.26 -18.59
CA ASP A 279 6.18 -2.24 -17.61
C ASP A 279 4.99 -1.69 -16.81
N ALA A 280 3.76 -1.77 -17.36
CA ALA A 280 2.52 -1.43 -16.67
C ALA A 280 2.28 -2.27 -15.40
N HIS A 281 2.85 -3.48 -15.33
CA HIS A 281 2.79 -4.34 -14.14
C HIS A 281 3.70 -3.84 -13.00
N LEU A 282 4.52 -2.81 -13.27
CA LEU A 282 5.52 -2.29 -12.35
C LEU A 282 6.45 -3.41 -11.87
N ILE A 283 7.05 -4.18 -12.79
CA ILE A 283 7.83 -5.40 -12.48
C ILE A 283 9.04 -5.15 -11.55
N ARG A 284 9.50 -3.90 -11.42
CA ARG A 284 10.46 -3.49 -10.38
C ARG A 284 9.88 -3.52 -8.97
N PHE A 285 8.59 -3.79 -8.81
CA PHE A 285 7.84 -4.07 -7.59
C PHE A 285 7.23 -5.48 -7.70
N ALA A 286 8.10 -6.43 -8.02
CA ALA A 286 7.79 -7.85 -8.04
C ALA A 286 8.89 -8.65 -7.34
N PHE A 287 8.61 -9.93 -7.14
CA PHE A 287 9.54 -10.92 -6.65
C PHE A 287 9.70 -12.08 -7.62
N TRP A 288 10.93 -12.58 -7.71
CA TRP A 288 11.22 -13.89 -8.24
C TRP A 288 11.28 -14.86 -7.06
N VAL A 289 10.62 -16.00 -7.19
CA VAL A 289 10.61 -17.04 -6.16
C VAL A 289 11.33 -18.26 -6.71
N SER A 290 12.37 -18.69 -6.00
CA SER A 290 13.15 -19.86 -6.40
C SER A 290 12.32 -21.14 -6.36
N ALA A 291 12.81 -22.19 -7.02
CA ALA A 291 12.15 -23.50 -7.06
C ALA A 291 11.89 -24.12 -5.67
N ILE A 292 12.61 -23.67 -4.64
CA ILE A 292 12.43 -24.12 -3.25
C ILE A 292 11.54 -23.18 -2.41
N GLY A 293 10.98 -22.13 -3.02
CA GLY A 293 10.04 -21.20 -2.37
C GLY A 293 10.68 -19.97 -1.72
N GLU A 294 11.97 -19.71 -1.92
CA GLU A 294 12.65 -18.53 -1.35
C GLU A 294 12.41 -17.29 -2.22
N VAL A 295 12.17 -16.16 -1.56
CA VAL A 295 11.72 -14.93 -2.24
C VAL A 295 12.88 -13.96 -2.46
N TYR A 296 13.01 -13.46 -3.68
CA TYR A 296 14.03 -12.49 -4.10
C TYR A 296 13.40 -11.29 -4.79
N LYS A 297 13.80 -10.09 -4.38
CA LYS A 297 13.37 -8.84 -4.99
C LYS A 297 13.98 -8.69 -6.38
N ILE A 298 13.14 -8.51 -7.40
CA ILE A 298 13.60 -8.11 -8.74
C ILE A 298 14.03 -6.64 -8.71
N ARG A 299 15.29 -6.36 -9.09
CA ARG A 299 15.84 -5.00 -9.14
C ARG A 299 15.82 -4.42 -10.54
N GLU A 300 16.18 -5.24 -11.51
CA GLU A 300 16.28 -4.86 -12.92
C GLU A 300 15.75 -5.99 -13.80
N VAL A 301 15.30 -5.61 -14.98
CA VAL A 301 14.81 -6.51 -16.03
C VAL A 301 15.46 -6.06 -17.32
N ASP A 302 16.07 -7.00 -18.02
CA ASP A 302 16.57 -6.85 -19.38
C ASP A 302 15.71 -7.70 -20.31
N ARG A 303 14.92 -7.03 -21.15
CA ARG A 303 14.02 -7.70 -22.10
C ARG A 303 14.72 -8.13 -23.39
N GLU A 304 15.86 -7.53 -23.72
CA GLU A 304 16.60 -7.88 -24.93
C GLU A 304 17.29 -9.23 -24.75
N THR A 305 17.87 -9.45 -23.57
CA THR A 305 18.51 -10.72 -23.22
C THR A 305 17.58 -11.68 -22.48
N ASN A 306 16.36 -11.26 -22.14
CA ASN A 306 15.40 -12.00 -21.31
C ASN A 306 15.99 -12.42 -19.95
N ALA A 307 16.59 -11.46 -19.26
CA ALA A 307 17.22 -11.66 -17.96
C ALA A 307 16.58 -10.80 -16.87
N ILE A 308 16.65 -11.28 -15.63
CA ILE A 308 16.26 -10.53 -14.44
C ILE A 308 17.43 -10.45 -13.45
N ARG A 309 17.59 -9.30 -12.80
CA ARG A 309 18.53 -9.12 -11.70
C ARG A 309 17.76 -9.17 -10.39
N VAL A 310 18.20 -10.01 -9.46
CA VAL A 310 17.53 -10.20 -8.17
C VAL A 310 18.43 -9.88 -6.98
N TYR A 311 17.79 -9.51 -5.86
CA TYR A 311 18.41 -9.31 -4.56
C TYR A 311 17.61 -10.03 -3.46
N PRO A 312 18.26 -10.67 -2.46
CA PRO A 312 19.69 -10.88 -2.34
C PRO A 312 20.30 -11.73 -3.47
N ARG A 313 21.61 -11.98 -3.42
CA ARG A 313 22.23 -13.03 -4.23
C ARG A 313 21.49 -14.35 -3.97
N VAL A 314 21.32 -15.14 -5.02
CA VAL A 314 20.82 -16.52 -4.96
C VAL A 314 21.97 -17.46 -4.53
N PRO A 315 21.87 -18.14 -3.37
CA PRO A 315 22.87 -19.09 -2.90
C PRO A 315 23.05 -20.27 -3.86
N ASP A 316 24.22 -20.90 -3.84
CA ASP A 316 24.54 -21.97 -4.81
C ASP A 316 23.60 -23.19 -4.65
N ALA A 317 23.13 -23.46 -3.43
CA ALA A 317 22.15 -24.51 -3.14
C ALA A 317 20.77 -24.29 -3.79
N GLU A 318 20.47 -23.05 -4.21
CA GLU A 318 19.18 -22.66 -4.79
C GLU A 318 19.23 -22.46 -6.30
N LYS A 319 20.43 -22.49 -6.90
CA LYS A 319 20.65 -22.29 -8.34
C LYS A 319 20.26 -23.53 -9.15
N ALA A 320 18.98 -23.87 -9.09
CA ALA A 320 18.39 -24.87 -9.95
C ALA A 320 17.94 -24.24 -11.27
N VAL A 321 18.34 -24.85 -12.38
CA VAL A 321 17.73 -24.62 -13.70
C VAL A 321 16.35 -25.26 -13.69
N GLY A 322 15.31 -24.49 -14.00
CA GLY A 322 13.94 -25.01 -13.98
C GLY A 322 12.89 -23.93 -13.80
N ASP A 323 11.68 -24.38 -13.49
CA ASP A 323 10.51 -23.51 -13.33
C ASP A 323 10.54 -22.79 -11.98
N ASN A 324 10.29 -21.49 -12.03
CA ASN A 324 10.28 -20.58 -10.89
C ASN A 324 9.07 -19.65 -11.03
N HIS A 325 8.64 -19.02 -9.93
CA HIS A 325 7.48 -18.13 -9.96
C HIS A 325 7.88 -16.67 -10.02
N LEU A 326 7.09 -15.86 -10.74
CA LEU A 326 7.07 -14.41 -10.59
C LEU A 326 5.81 -14.00 -9.80
N VAL A 327 6.00 -13.26 -8.72
CA VAL A 327 4.93 -12.67 -7.91
C VAL A 327 4.92 -11.16 -8.14
N PHE A 328 3.85 -10.65 -8.75
CA PHE A 328 3.72 -9.23 -9.12
C PHE A 328 2.26 -8.81 -9.09
N GLY A 329 2.02 -7.50 -9.17
CA GLY A 329 0.67 -6.94 -9.02
C GLY A 329 0.13 -7.19 -7.62
N GLY A 330 -1.13 -6.84 -7.38
CA GLY A 330 -1.62 -6.86 -6.01
C GLY A 330 -2.80 -5.97 -5.70
N ALA A 331 -3.11 -5.80 -4.42
CA ALA A 331 -4.16 -4.89 -4.00
C ALA A 331 -3.70 -3.44 -4.04
N VAL A 332 -2.67 -3.06 -3.26
CA VAL A 332 -2.19 -1.67 -3.18
C VAL A 332 -0.67 -1.55 -3.30
N CYS A 333 -0.21 -0.65 -4.18
CA CYS A 333 1.20 -0.22 -4.23
C CYS A 333 1.33 1.29 -4.05
N CYS A 334 2.01 1.70 -2.97
CA CYS A 334 2.38 3.09 -2.71
C CYS A 334 3.80 3.35 -3.22
N TYR A 335 3.94 3.58 -4.52
CA TYR A 335 5.20 3.83 -5.22
C TYR A 335 5.89 5.15 -4.80
N SER A 336 7.20 5.10 -4.57
CA SER A 336 8.01 6.22 -4.09
C SER A 336 8.14 7.38 -5.08
N GLY A 337 8.04 7.12 -6.39
CA GLY A 337 8.03 8.18 -7.41
C GLY A 337 6.74 9.03 -7.42
N GLY A 338 5.73 8.61 -6.64
CA GLY A 338 4.46 9.31 -6.46
C GLY A 338 4.36 10.18 -5.21
N HIS A 339 5.40 10.22 -4.37
CA HIS A 339 5.42 10.92 -3.07
C HIS A 339 4.09 10.81 -2.29
N THR A 340 3.99 9.82 -1.41
CA THR A 340 2.77 9.53 -0.63
C THR A 340 2.89 9.97 0.83
N ALA A 341 3.64 11.05 1.09
CA ALA A 341 3.89 11.52 2.44
C ALA A 341 2.58 11.83 3.16
N LYS A 342 2.35 11.15 4.28
CA LYS A 342 1.11 11.29 5.09
C LYS A 342 -0.16 10.98 4.31
N ALA A 343 -0.07 10.23 3.21
CA ALA A 343 -1.26 9.66 2.59
C ALA A 343 -1.96 8.73 3.60
N LYS A 344 -3.26 8.56 3.44
CA LYS A 344 -4.07 7.66 4.27
C LYS A 344 -4.81 6.69 3.38
N LEU A 345 -4.81 5.43 3.78
CA LEU A 345 -5.63 4.39 3.20
C LEU A 345 -6.60 3.92 4.27
N GLY A 346 -7.86 3.68 3.88
CA GLY A 346 -8.80 2.93 4.71
C GLY A 346 -8.34 1.49 4.93
N HIS A 347 -9.29 0.59 5.16
CA HIS A 347 -8.96 -0.82 5.31
C HIS A 347 -8.60 -1.44 3.95
N VAL A 348 -7.45 -2.11 3.88
CA VAL A 348 -7.01 -2.85 2.69
C VAL A 348 -7.31 -4.33 2.88
N SER A 349 -8.28 -4.85 2.13
CA SER A 349 -8.62 -6.28 2.06
C SER A 349 -8.11 -6.86 0.75
N ALA A 350 -7.10 -7.72 0.83
CA ALA A 350 -6.50 -8.40 -0.32
C ALA A 350 -6.85 -9.89 -0.26
N MET A 351 -7.49 -10.39 -1.31
CA MET A 351 -7.81 -11.82 -1.44
C MET A 351 -7.22 -12.37 -2.74
N ARG A 352 -6.50 -13.49 -2.64
CA ARG A 352 -5.95 -14.22 -3.81
C ARG A 352 -5.15 -13.32 -4.76
N SER A 353 -4.43 -12.37 -4.19
CA SER A 353 -3.70 -11.33 -4.92
C SER A 353 -2.19 -11.57 -4.84
N GLY A 354 -1.43 -11.08 -5.83
CA GLY A 354 0.02 -11.27 -5.88
C GLY A 354 0.70 -10.72 -4.63
N ILE A 355 0.68 -9.40 -4.48
CA ILE A 355 1.09 -8.70 -3.26
C ILE A 355 -0.11 -7.96 -2.65
N GLY A 356 -0.41 -8.15 -1.37
CA GLY A 356 -1.52 -7.42 -0.73
C GLY A 356 -1.23 -5.92 -0.62
N LEU A 357 -0.23 -5.55 0.18
CA LEU A 357 0.10 -4.15 0.44
C LEU A 357 1.60 -3.90 0.28
N TRP A 358 1.98 -2.95 -0.57
CA TRP A 358 3.38 -2.55 -0.76
C TRP A 358 3.60 -1.06 -0.42
N LEU A 359 4.34 -0.79 0.66
CA LEU A 359 4.72 0.56 1.11
C LEU A 359 6.21 0.83 0.82
N THR A 360 6.54 1.71 -0.13
CA THR A 360 7.88 1.70 -0.75
C THR A 360 8.86 2.81 -0.32
N GLY A 361 8.38 3.93 0.25
CA GLY A 361 9.14 5.19 0.35
C GLY A 361 9.50 5.67 1.76
N GLN A 362 10.39 6.66 1.84
CA GLN A 362 10.76 7.37 3.08
C GLN A 362 9.59 8.08 3.75
N SER A 363 8.63 8.54 2.96
CA SER A 363 7.40 9.14 3.46
C SER A 363 6.25 8.28 2.96
N SER A 364 5.90 7.26 3.74
CA SER A 364 4.91 6.26 3.37
C SER A 364 3.50 6.66 3.86
N ALA A 365 2.49 5.95 3.36
CA ALA A 365 1.11 6.11 3.76
C ALA A 365 0.85 5.44 5.12
N ASN A 366 -0.12 5.95 5.89
CA ASN A 366 -0.72 5.22 7.01
C ASN A 366 -1.95 4.45 6.52
N VAL A 367 -2.22 3.32 7.15
CA VAL A 367 -3.31 2.41 6.76
C VAL A 367 -4.19 2.12 7.97
N GLU A 368 -5.51 2.23 7.83
CA GLU A 368 -6.42 1.96 8.94
C GLU A 368 -6.42 0.48 9.35
N GLY A 369 -6.29 -0.43 8.39
CA GLY A 369 -6.13 -1.85 8.64
C GLY A 369 -5.77 -2.64 7.38
N TYR A 370 -5.28 -3.85 7.58
CA TYR A 370 -4.90 -4.76 6.51
C TYR A 370 -5.40 -6.18 6.80
N THR A 371 -6.00 -6.80 5.80
CA THR A 371 -6.42 -8.21 5.82
C THR A 371 -5.95 -8.86 4.54
N GLY A 372 -5.05 -9.84 4.66
CA GLY A 372 -4.54 -10.64 3.57
C GLY A 372 -5.04 -12.08 3.65
N GLN A 373 -5.56 -12.61 2.54
CA GLN A 373 -6.03 -13.99 2.46
C GLN A 373 -5.59 -14.64 1.14
N PHE A 374 -4.83 -15.72 1.24
CA PHE A 374 -4.36 -16.51 0.10
C PHE A 374 -3.54 -15.70 -0.92
N CYS A 375 -2.83 -14.68 -0.48
CA CYS A 375 -1.95 -13.89 -1.34
C CYS A 375 -0.65 -14.63 -1.67
N GLY A 376 0.08 -14.19 -2.69
CA GLY A 376 1.45 -14.62 -2.90
C GLY A 376 2.35 -14.13 -1.76
N VAL A 377 2.32 -12.82 -1.55
CA VAL A 377 2.91 -12.11 -0.41
C VAL A 377 1.89 -11.16 0.18
N ASP A 378 1.61 -11.22 1.48
CA ASP A 378 0.59 -10.33 2.04
C ASP A 378 1.07 -8.87 2.12
N MET A 379 2.22 -8.61 2.76
CA MET A 379 2.72 -7.25 2.96
C MET A 379 4.20 -7.08 2.60
N VAL A 380 4.54 -5.94 2.00
CA VAL A 380 5.92 -5.54 1.72
C VAL A 380 6.18 -4.14 2.24
N LEU A 381 7.25 -4.01 3.01
CA LEU A 381 7.73 -2.76 3.57
C LEU A 381 9.10 -2.41 2.96
N GLY A 382 9.20 -1.21 2.40
CA GLY A 382 10.36 -0.77 1.62
C GLY A 382 10.26 -1.13 0.13
N SER A 383 11.20 -0.64 -0.67
CA SER A 383 11.27 -0.88 -2.13
C SER A 383 12.50 -1.68 -2.52
N ASN A 384 13.67 -1.12 -2.20
CA ASN A 384 14.98 -1.61 -2.59
C ASN A 384 15.90 -1.59 -1.38
N PRO A 385 16.89 -2.50 -1.32
CA PRO A 385 17.79 -2.60 -0.17
C PRO A 385 18.57 -1.32 0.09
N GLU A 386 18.93 -0.57 -0.96
CA GLU A 386 19.63 0.72 -0.91
C GLU A 386 18.74 1.91 -0.51
N ASN A 387 17.42 1.78 -0.60
CA ASN A 387 16.52 2.88 -0.27
C ASN A 387 16.33 2.97 1.24
N SER A 388 15.88 4.14 1.71
CA SER A 388 15.40 4.29 3.08
C SER A 388 13.87 4.19 3.10
N PHE A 389 13.34 3.53 4.13
CA PHE A 389 11.91 3.43 4.39
C PHE A 389 11.63 4.11 5.72
N GLY A 390 10.62 4.98 5.77
CA GLY A 390 10.40 5.84 6.94
C GLY A 390 9.48 5.25 8.00
N GLY A 391 9.03 4.00 7.83
CA GLY A 391 7.97 3.41 8.64
C GLY A 391 6.57 3.84 8.21
N SER A 392 5.58 3.16 8.77
CA SER A 392 4.15 3.39 8.57
C SER A 392 3.38 3.01 9.84
N PHE A 393 2.24 3.64 10.10
CA PHE A 393 1.26 3.10 11.04
C PHE A 393 0.18 2.31 10.29
N ILE A 394 -0.05 1.07 10.72
CA ILE A 394 -1.11 0.19 10.22
C ILE A 394 -1.99 -0.21 11.40
N GLY A 395 -3.26 0.20 11.43
CA GLY A 395 -4.09 0.12 12.63
C GLY A 395 -4.45 -1.31 13.08
N SER A 396 -4.67 -2.21 12.13
CA SER A 396 -4.88 -3.64 12.39
C SER A 396 -4.26 -4.50 11.30
N VAL A 397 -3.76 -5.68 11.64
CA VAL A 397 -3.22 -6.64 10.66
C VAL A 397 -3.78 -8.05 10.88
N TYR A 398 -4.09 -8.71 9.77
CA TYR A 398 -4.46 -10.12 9.71
C TYR A 398 -3.84 -10.74 8.44
N PHE A 399 -3.21 -11.89 8.61
CA PHE A 399 -2.59 -12.69 7.55
C PHE A 399 -3.19 -14.09 7.55
N GLU A 400 -3.55 -14.61 6.39
CA GLU A 400 -4.08 -15.96 6.26
C GLU A 400 -3.57 -16.65 4.99
N ALA A 401 -2.86 -17.76 5.20
CA ALA A 401 -2.48 -18.70 4.15
C ALA A 401 -1.78 -18.06 2.95
N SER A 402 -0.91 -17.07 3.20
CA SER A 402 0.03 -16.57 2.21
C SER A 402 0.90 -17.70 1.66
N GLU A 403 1.18 -17.64 0.36
CA GLU A 403 1.85 -18.74 -0.33
C GLU A 403 3.37 -18.73 -0.11
N PHE A 404 3.99 -17.55 -0.08
CA PHE A 404 5.45 -17.42 0.02
C PHE A 404 5.93 -16.65 1.25
N ALA A 405 5.22 -15.58 1.65
CA ALA A 405 5.53 -14.82 2.86
C ALA A 405 4.34 -13.99 3.33
N ASP A 406 4.16 -13.88 4.64
CA ASP A 406 3.18 -12.93 5.21
C ASP A 406 3.73 -11.50 5.12
N LEU A 407 5.03 -11.33 5.35
CA LEU A 407 5.68 -10.03 5.35
C LEU A 407 7.09 -10.09 4.80
N ILE A 408 7.41 -9.14 3.91
CA ILE A 408 8.77 -8.93 3.41
C ILE A 408 9.24 -7.51 3.78
N HIS A 409 10.38 -7.42 4.46
CA HIS A 409 11.11 -6.18 4.65
C HIS A 409 12.27 -6.08 3.66
N ALA A 410 12.16 -5.15 2.70
CA ALA A 410 13.07 -5.07 1.56
C ALA A 410 14.26 -4.11 1.76
N ASN A 411 14.17 -3.15 2.68
CA ASN A 411 15.19 -2.11 2.85
C ASN A 411 16.26 -2.53 3.86
N GLN A 412 17.53 -2.24 3.57
CA GLN A 412 18.67 -2.67 4.39
C GLN A 412 19.59 -1.51 4.83
N THR A 413 19.25 -0.27 4.48
CA THR A 413 19.95 0.91 4.99
C THR A 413 19.55 1.22 6.43
N ARG A 414 20.54 1.53 7.28
CA ARG A 414 20.31 2.01 8.65
C ARG A 414 19.82 3.46 8.59
N SER A 415 18.52 3.67 8.48
CA SER A 415 17.89 4.99 8.62
C SER A 415 17.52 5.27 10.09
N PHE A 416 17.42 6.55 10.46
CA PHE A 416 17.01 7.01 11.80
C PHE A 416 15.52 6.81 12.12
N SER A 417 14.72 6.25 11.20
CA SER A 417 13.25 6.19 11.30
C SER A 417 12.65 4.85 10.88
N ASN A 418 13.29 3.74 11.23
CA ASN A 418 12.84 2.39 10.90
C ASN A 418 11.76 1.91 11.90
N GLY A 419 10.56 2.49 11.90
CA GLY A 419 9.52 2.11 12.86
C GLY A 419 8.16 1.96 12.21
N THR A 420 7.86 0.79 11.64
CA THR A 420 6.47 0.43 11.34
C THR A 420 5.77 -0.01 12.62
N ILE A 421 4.53 0.44 12.82
CA ILE A 421 3.73 0.06 13.99
C ILE A 421 2.45 -0.61 13.51
N PHE A 422 2.18 -1.82 14.00
CA PHE A 422 0.88 -2.47 13.88
C PHE A 422 0.07 -2.20 15.15
N GLY A 423 -1.02 -1.45 15.01
CA GLY A 423 -1.86 -1.02 16.12
C GLY A 423 -2.61 -2.17 16.78
N SER A 424 -2.91 -3.24 16.06
CA SER A 424 -3.45 -4.48 16.62
C SER A 424 -3.14 -5.61 15.65
N SER A 425 -3.06 -6.83 16.15
CA SER A 425 -2.74 -7.97 15.32
C SER A 425 -3.52 -9.21 15.76
N ALA A 426 -3.88 -10.05 14.78
CA ALA A 426 -4.55 -11.31 15.02
C ALA A 426 -3.92 -12.39 14.13
N GLY A 427 -3.57 -13.52 14.73
CA GLY A 427 -3.02 -14.66 14.00
C GLY A 427 -1.64 -14.41 13.39
N LEU A 428 -0.78 -13.61 14.04
CA LEU A 428 0.58 -13.40 13.56
C LEU A 428 1.43 -14.67 13.69
N ASP A 429 1.97 -15.15 12.58
CA ASP A 429 3.07 -16.11 12.55
C ASP A 429 4.32 -15.41 12.02
N THR A 430 5.21 -15.00 12.93
CA THR A 430 6.44 -14.30 12.55
C THR A 430 7.41 -15.20 11.76
N ARG A 431 7.18 -16.52 11.70
CA ARG A 431 7.93 -17.43 10.81
C ARG A 431 7.61 -17.19 9.34
N GLY A 432 6.46 -16.59 9.03
CA GLY A 432 6.10 -16.14 7.68
C GLY A 432 6.77 -14.82 7.28
N TRP A 433 7.52 -14.19 8.20
CA TRP A 433 8.19 -12.92 7.94
C TRP A 433 9.59 -13.17 7.35
N ARG A 434 9.99 -12.27 6.45
CA ARG A 434 11.25 -12.33 5.72
C ARG A 434 11.89 -10.95 5.69
N SER A 435 13.17 -10.87 6.03
CA SER A 435 14.01 -9.69 5.76
C SER A 435 14.97 -10.04 4.63
N LEU A 436 15.00 -9.21 3.58
CA LEU A 436 15.91 -9.42 2.46
C LEU A 436 17.31 -8.95 2.85
N SER A 437 18.07 -9.76 3.58
CA SER A 437 19.44 -9.46 3.99
C SER A 437 20.47 -10.00 2.99
N PRO A 438 21.71 -9.49 2.99
CA PRO A 438 22.79 -10.10 2.25
C PRO A 438 22.95 -11.60 2.57
N LYS A 439 23.39 -12.41 1.59
CA LYS A 439 23.49 -13.88 1.65
C LYS A 439 24.83 -14.30 1.05
N GLY A 440 25.57 -15.15 1.76
CA GLY A 440 26.81 -15.76 1.26
C GLY A 440 26.55 -16.96 0.34
N SER A 441 27.61 -17.51 -0.27
CA SER A 441 27.54 -18.68 -1.17
C SER A 441 27.07 -19.94 -0.48
N ASP A 442 27.52 -20.11 0.76
CA ASP A 442 27.26 -21.23 1.66
C ASP A 442 25.98 -21.05 2.48
N TRP A 443 25.19 -20.00 2.20
CA TRP A 443 23.93 -19.77 2.89
C TRP A 443 22.95 -20.91 2.59
N THR A 444 22.31 -21.41 3.65
CA THR A 444 21.37 -22.53 3.58
C THR A 444 19.93 -22.06 3.65
N PRO A 445 19.04 -22.56 2.76
CA PRO A 445 17.60 -22.27 2.80
C PRO A 445 16.95 -22.59 4.14
N GLY A 446 16.01 -21.74 4.56
CA GLY A 446 15.35 -21.89 5.86
C GLY A 446 16.23 -21.62 7.07
N ASN A 447 17.50 -21.20 6.89
CA ASN A 447 18.34 -20.76 8.00
C ASN A 447 17.71 -19.50 8.62
N THR A 448 17.11 -19.67 9.80
CA THR A 448 16.43 -18.64 10.60
C THR A 448 17.46 -17.72 11.27
N GLU A 449 18.42 -17.24 10.50
CA GLU A 449 19.31 -16.18 10.95
C GLU A 449 18.47 -14.99 11.40
N LYS A 450 18.90 -14.30 12.47
CA LYS A 450 18.11 -13.23 13.08
C LYS A 450 17.79 -12.15 12.03
N GLN A 451 16.53 -12.11 11.62
CA GLN A 451 16.04 -11.15 10.64
C GLN A 451 15.89 -9.77 11.31
N TYR A 452 16.45 -8.73 10.68
CA TYR A 452 16.15 -7.36 11.10
C TYR A 452 14.79 -6.95 10.55
N LEU A 453 13.81 -6.82 11.45
CA LEU A 453 12.45 -6.36 11.14
C LEU A 453 12.13 -5.12 11.99
N PRO A 454 12.08 -3.93 11.40
CA PRO A 454 11.79 -2.67 12.09
C PRO A 454 10.31 -2.44 12.34
N ILE A 455 9.69 -3.40 13.03
CA ILE A 455 8.26 -3.45 13.25
C ILE A 455 7.99 -3.57 14.75
N SER A 456 7.11 -2.73 15.26
CA SER A 456 6.48 -2.91 16.56
C SER A 456 5.01 -3.28 16.36
N PHE A 457 4.46 -4.15 17.19
CA PHE A 457 3.08 -4.62 17.04
C PHE A 457 2.44 -4.92 18.38
N MET A 458 1.14 -4.65 18.51
CA MET A 458 0.37 -5.06 19.68
C MET A 458 -0.09 -6.52 19.53
N ASP A 459 0.28 -7.38 20.47
CA ASP A 459 -0.18 -8.76 20.57
C ASP A 459 -0.45 -9.12 22.04
N GLY A 460 -1.61 -9.75 22.30
CA GLY A 460 -2.06 -10.08 23.65
C GLY A 460 -2.19 -8.87 24.60
N GLY A 461 -2.33 -7.65 24.08
CA GLY A 461 -2.35 -6.41 24.86
C GLY A 461 -0.97 -5.83 25.22
N TYR A 462 0.11 -6.44 24.73
CA TYR A 462 1.49 -5.95 24.91
C TYR A 462 2.05 -5.41 23.60
N LEU A 463 2.82 -4.32 23.68
CA LEU A 463 3.58 -3.81 22.55
C LEU A 463 4.91 -4.57 22.45
N TRP A 464 5.05 -5.34 21.37
CA TRP A 464 6.28 -5.98 20.96
C TRP A 464 7.03 -5.05 20.01
N GLY A 465 8.36 -4.98 20.08
CA GLY A 465 9.16 -4.13 19.21
C GLY A 465 10.58 -4.64 19.02
N GLN A 466 11.40 -3.87 18.30
CA GLN A 466 12.81 -4.21 18.10
C GLN A 466 13.53 -4.32 19.45
N GLY A 467 14.00 -5.53 19.77
CA GLY A 467 14.69 -5.84 21.02
C GLY A 467 13.79 -6.28 22.19
N SER A 468 12.47 -6.43 21.98
CA SER A 468 11.52 -6.85 23.03
C SER A 468 11.31 -8.37 23.13
N GLY A 469 12.00 -9.15 22.30
CA GLY A 469 12.03 -10.61 22.36
C GLY A 469 13.34 -11.10 21.72
N ASP A 470 14.26 -11.56 22.57
CA ASP A 470 15.55 -12.19 22.25
C ASP A 470 16.66 -11.35 21.59
N GLU A 471 17.58 -10.86 22.43
CA GLU A 471 19.00 -10.58 22.21
C GLU A 471 19.49 -10.40 20.75
N LEU A 472 19.33 -9.23 20.11
CA LEU A 472 19.84 -8.96 18.75
C LEU A 472 21.29 -8.44 18.74
N SER A 473 22.28 -9.33 18.83
CA SER A 473 23.62 -9.10 18.27
C SER A 473 24.26 -10.43 17.88
N ARG A 474 24.76 -10.53 16.64
CA ARG A 474 25.38 -11.76 16.12
C ARG A 474 26.90 -11.77 16.18
N ASP A 475 27.57 -10.71 16.64
CA ASP A 475 29.03 -10.64 16.47
C ASP A 475 29.84 -9.86 17.49
N SER A 476 29.31 -9.63 18.68
CA SER A 476 30.16 -9.28 19.80
C SER A 476 29.60 -9.95 21.03
N GLY A 477 30.42 -10.69 21.77
CA GLY A 477 30.13 -11.00 23.16
C GLY A 477 30.07 -9.74 24.03
N ARG A 478 29.70 -8.57 23.49
CA ARG A 478 29.89 -7.23 24.04
C ARG A 478 28.66 -6.37 23.81
N TYR A 479 28.03 -5.93 24.89
CA TYR A 479 27.10 -4.82 24.93
C TYR A 479 27.89 -3.53 25.09
N THR A 480 28.01 -2.72 24.04
CA THR A 480 28.61 -1.38 24.19
C THR A 480 27.55 -0.41 24.69
N VAL A 481 27.80 0.20 25.85
CA VAL A 481 26.94 1.23 26.43
C VAL A 481 27.70 2.53 26.49
N THR A 482 27.17 3.53 25.79
CA THR A 482 27.77 4.86 25.68
C THR A 482 27.08 5.82 26.63
N ALA A 483 27.85 6.70 27.27
CA ALA A 483 27.28 7.86 27.97
C ALA A 483 26.45 8.70 26.97
N SER A 484 25.13 8.70 27.12
CA SER A 484 24.20 9.40 26.22
C SER A 484 24.01 10.84 26.64
N SER A 485 23.85 11.76 25.67
CA SER A 485 23.51 13.17 25.90
C SER A 485 22.06 13.40 26.37
N ARG A 486 21.23 12.36 26.43
CA ARG A 486 19.85 12.42 26.92
C ARG A 486 19.81 11.98 28.38
N SER A 487 19.41 12.87 29.30
CA SER A 487 19.23 12.48 30.71
C SER A 487 18.12 11.43 30.85
N GLY A 488 18.32 10.44 31.74
CA GLY A 488 17.31 9.43 32.06
C GLY A 488 17.16 8.27 31.06
N VAL A 489 18.04 8.13 30.06
CA VAL A 489 18.05 6.94 29.19
C VAL A 489 18.67 5.77 29.96
N THR A 490 17.88 4.73 30.20
CA THR A 490 18.34 3.47 30.77
C THR A 490 18.46 2.41 29.68
N THR A 491 19.50 1.58 29.76
CA THR A 491 19.71 0.47 28.82
C THR A 491 19.29 -0.82 29.50
N ALA A 492 18.26 -1.50 29.00
CA ALA A 492 17.89 -2.82 29.49
C ALA A 492 18.63 -3.92 28.70
N ILE A 493 19.27 -4.85 29.41
CA ILE A 493 19.97 -5.99 28.82
C ILE A 493 19.54 -7.30 29.48
N GLN A 494 19.45 -8.36 28.68
CA GLN A 494 19.15 -9.72 29.12
C GLN A 494 20.26 -10.66 28.64
N PRO A 495 21.31 -10.90 29.45
CA PRO A 495 22.44 -11.75 29.07
C PRO A 495 21.99 -13.20 28.94
N THR A 496 22.06 -13.77 27.73
CA THR A 496 21.72 -15.20 27.52
C THR A 496 22.94 -16.08 27.26
N ARG A 497 24.12 -15.50 27.02
CA ARG A 497 25.36 -16.22 26.65
C ARG A 497 26.34 -16.31 27.80
N HIS A 498 27.31 -17.23 27.66
CA HIS A 498 28.42 -17.37 28.61
C HIS A 498 29.57 -16.41 28.35
N THR A 499 29.59 -15.76 27.18
CA THR A 499 30.65 -14.87 26.71
C THR A 499 30.21 -13.40 26.70
N THR A 500 29.07 -13.07 27.29
CA THR A 500 28.56 -11.70 27.33
C THR A 500 29.45 -10.83 28.23
N GLU A 501 29.81 -9.66 27.74
CA GLU A 501 30.53 -8.58 28.42
C GLU A 501 29.79 -7.26 28.20
N LEU A 502 29.94 -6.32 29.12
CA LEU A 502 29.46 -4.95 28.99
C LEU A 502 30.67 -4.05 28.73
N HIS A 503 30.62 -3.13 27.77
CA HIS A 503 31.72 -2.24 27.44
C HIS A 503 31.28 -0.78 27.55
N LEU A 504 31.87 -0.08 28.51
CA LEU A 504 31.61 1.33 28.80
C LEU A 504 32.40 2.20 27.83
N ARG A 505 31.70 3.16 27.22
CA ARG A 505 32.26 4.07 26.22
C ARG A 505 31.96 5.53 26.53
N THR A 506 32.92 6.42 26.33
CA THR A 506 32.67 7.87 26.38
C THR A 506 32.01 8.36 25.09
N SER A 507 31.44 9.56 25.15
CA SER A 507 31.00 10.30 23.97
C SER A 507 31.69 11.66 23.98
N ASP A 508 32.66 11.84 23.08
CA ASP A 508 33.44 13.08 22.92
C ASP A 508 32.54 14.31 22.71
N ASP A 509 31.38 14.12 22.11
CA ASP A 509 30.39 15.18 21.89
C ASP A 509 29.56 15.46 23.15
N ALA A 510 29.15 14.43 23.90
CA ALA A 510 28.36 14.63 25.13
C ALA A 510 29.19 15.30 26.25
N GLU A 511 30.47 14.93 26.37
CA GLU A 511 31.39 15.47 27.37
C GLU A 511 31.60 16.98 27.20
N LYS A 512 31.68 17.47 25.95
CA LYS A 512 31.90 18.89 25.63
C LYS A 512 30.75 19.81 25.99
N PHE A 513 29.50 19.32 25.92
CA PHE A 513 28.31 20.18 26.02
C PHE A 513 27.53 20.05 27.32
N VAL A 514 27.60 18.91 28.03
CA VAL A 514 26.73 18.63 29.18
C VAL A 514 27.52 18.14 30.42
N GLY A 515 28.83 17.95 30.30
CA GLY A 515 29.65 17.30 31.33
C GLY A 515 29.49 15.77 31.30
N ILE A 516 30.04 15.10 32.31
CA ILE A 516 29.99 13.63 32.38
C ILE A 516 28.60 13.18 32.86
N LEU A 517 27.90 12.41 32.03
CA LEU A 517 26.58 11.85 32.34
C LEU A 517 26.69 10.38 32.80
N PRO A 518 25.92 9.95 33.82
CA PRO A 518 25.93 8.58 34.29
C PRO A 518 25.27 7.63 33.27
N ILE A 519 25.88 6.46 33.10
CA ILE A 519 25.31 5.30 32.42
C ILE A 519 24.48 4.51 33.44
N THR A 520 23.23 4.19 33.10
CA THR A 520 22.38 3.30 33.88
C THR A 520 21.98 2.10 33.02
N VAL A 521 22.36 0.91 33.44
CA VAL A 521 22.06 -0.35 32.76
C VAL A 521 21.22 -1.21 33.68
N HIS A 522 20.05 -1.62 33.23
CA HIS A 522 19.26 -2.62 33.92
C HIS A 522 19.54 -4.00 33.36
N LEU A 523 20.02 -4.88 34.22
CA LEU A 523 20.21 -6.30 33.94
C LEU A 523 18.95 -7.04 34.37
N TYR A 524 18.00 -7.18 33.43
CA TYR A 524 16.77 -7.95 33.61
C TYR A 524 16.86 -9.25 32.81
N GLY A 525 16.43 -10.36 33.38
CA GLY A 525 16.41 -11.64 32.67
C GLY A 525 15.32 -12.58 33.15
N ARG A 526 15.21 -13.75 32.50
CA ARG A 526 14.49 -14.89 33.08
C ARG A 526 15.45 -15.63 34.00
N GLN A 527 14.94 -15.99 35.18
CA GLN A 527 15.68 -16.83 36.11
C GLN A 527 16.12 -18.13 35.41
N GLY A 528 17.43 -18.36 35.35
CA GLY A 528 18.00 -19.56 34.76
C GLY A 528 17.76 -20.80 35.62
N LEU A 529 18.07 -21.99 35.09
CA LEU A 529 17.94 -23.27 35.80
C LEU A 529 18.75 -23.32 37.12
N ASN A 530 19.75 -22.44 37.27
CA ASN A 530 20.58 -22.28 38.47
C ASN A 530 20.07 -21.20 39.46
N ARG A 531 18.84 -20.70 39.29
CA ARG A 531 18.20 -19.62 40.08
C ARG A 531 18.77 -18.20 39.90
N SER A 532 19.83 -18.03 39.10
CA SER A 532 20.39 -16.71 38.82
C SER A 532 19.77 -16.08 37.56
N TYR A 533 19.63 -14.76 37.56
CA TYR A 533 19.07 -13.99 36.44
C TYR A 533 20.08 -13.75 35.31
N HIS A 534 21.38 -13.91 35.58
CA HIS A 534 22.46 -13.81 34.60
C HIS A 534 23.72 -14.54 35.09
N ARG A 535 24.65 -14.90 34.18
CA ARG A 535 25.98 -15.38 34.60
C ARG A 535 26.92 -14.21 34.87
N SER A 536 28.07 -14.51 35.46
CA SER A 536 29.12 -13.55 35.77
C SER A 536 29.53 -12.85 34.48
N MET A 537 29.45 -11.53 34.48
CA MET A 537 29.58 -10.72 33.27
C MET A 537 30.72 -9.72 33.46
N PRO A 538 31.78 -9.73 32.64
CA PRO A 538 32.80 -8.69 32.68
C PRO A 538 32.24 -7.35 32.20
N VAL A 539 32.54 -6.29 32.94
CA VAL A 539 32.38 -4.89 32.52
C VAL A 539 33.76 -4.39 32.14
N THR A 540 33.93 -3.95 30.90
CA THR A 540 35.16 -3.42 30.31
C THR A 540 34.96 -1.94 29.95
N CYS A 541 36.04 -1.23 29.67
CA CYS A 541 36.01 0.16 29.20
C CYS A 541 37.00 0.38 28.06
N GLU A 542 36.97 1.57 27.45
CA GLU A 542 37.91 1.98 26.40
C GLU A 542 39.38 1.89 26.84
N GLU A 543 40.28 1.69 25.88
CA GLU A 543 41.71 1.58 26.13
C GLU A 543 42.27 2.85 26.81
N GLY A 544 43.06 2.65 27.86
CA GLY A 544 43.61 3.74 28.67
C GLY A 544 42.65 4.27 29.75
N TYR A 545 41.45 3.69 29.89
CA TYR A 545 40.55 3.91 31.03
C TYR A 545 40.68 2.79 32.07
N THR A 546 40.31 3.11 33.31
CA THR A 546 40.21 2.17 34.45
C THR A 546 38.77 2.05 34.92
N ILE A 547 38.44 0.95 35.62
CA ILE A 547 37.17 0.78 36.32
C ILE A 547 37.46 0.63 37.81
N ASN A 548 36.86 1.48 38.63
CA ASN A 548 37.07 1.54 40.08
C ASN A 548 38.56 1.61 40.49
N GLY A 549 39.38 2.30 39.69
CA GLY A 549 40.81 2.47 39.91
C GLY A 549 41.71 1.31 39.43
N GLU A 550 41.12 0.22 38.94
CA GLU A 550 41.85 -0.99 38.54
C GLU A 550 41.93 -1.13 37.00
N PRO A 551 43.05 -1.66 36.46
CA PRO A 551 43.17 -2.02 35.06
C PRO A 551 42.48 -3.37 34.77
N GLY A 552 41.65 -3.43 33.74
CA GLY A 552 40.97 -4.65 33.32
C GLY A 552 39.47 -4.69 33.67
N PRO A 553 38.79 -5.82 33.43
CA PRO A 553 37.34 -5.91 33.60
C PRO A 553 36.91 -5.96 35.07
N LEU A 554 35.84 -5.26 35.41
CA LEU A 554 35.08 -5.47 36.64
C LEU A 554 34.07 -6.59 36.41
N HIS A 555 34.20 -7.70 37.12
CA HIS A 555 33.25 -8.81 37.00
C HIS A 555 32.01 -8.58 37.86
N VAL A 556 30.83 -8.50 37.23
CA VAL A 556 29.55 -8.53 37.92
C VAL A 556 29.28 -9.97 38.37
N PRO A 557 29.14 -10.26 39.67
CA PRO A 557 28.87 -11.61 40.16
C PRO A 557 27.46 -12.05 39.78
N ASN A 558 27.17 -13.35 39.90
CA ASN A 558 25.82 -13.88 39.70
C ASN A 558 24.90 -13.35 40.81
N TYR A 559 23.75 -12.77 40.45
CA TYR A 559 22.70 -12.38 41.39
C TYR A 559 21.44 -13.23 41.19
N ASP A 560 20.73 -13.46 42.30
CA ASP A 560 19.43 -14.16 42.34
C ASP A 560 18.26 -13.20 42.15
N ALA A 561 18.53 -11.92 41.86
CA ALA A 561 17.58 -10.90 41.50
C ALA A 561 18.10 -10.01 40.36
N PRO A 562 17.23 -9.27 39.66
CA PRO A 562 17.65 -8.24 38.73
C PRO A 562 18.53 -7.18 39.41
N ILE A 563 19.46 -6.59 38.65
CA ILE A 563 20.32 -5.53 39.17
C ILE A 563 20.30 -4.30 38.25
N THR A 564 20.50 -3.12 38.83
CA THR A 564 20.88 -1.93 38.07
C THR A 564 22.37 -1.67 38.26
N LEU A 565 23.10 -1.56 37.16
CA LEU A 565 24.47 -1.09 37.11
C LEU A 565 24.47 0.42 36.86
N HIS A 566 25.18 1.16 37.69
CA HIS A 566 25.42 2.58 37.54
C HIS A 566 26.90 2.80 37.25
N ALA A 567 27.22 3.48 36.15
CA ALA A 567 28.59 3.83 35.80
C ALA A 567 28.71 5.34 35.59
N LEU A 568 29.64 5.97 36.29
CA LEU A 568 29.94 7.41 36.17
C LEU A 568 31.42 7.59 35.90
N LEU A 569 31.78 8.32 34.85
CA LEU A 569 33.18 8.67 34.63
C LEU A 569 33.57 9.80 35.61
N GLU A 570 34.60 9.58 36.43
CA GLU A 570 35.16 10.63 37.29
C GLU A 570 36.13 11.50 36.47
N ARG A 571 36.39 12.75 36.89
CA ARG A 571 37.39 13.62 36.24
C ARG A 571 38.71 12.86 36.05
N GLY A 572 39.06 12.55 34.79
CA GLY A 572 40.19 11.69 34.43
C GLY A 572 39.76 10.57 33.50
N LYS A 573 40.42 9.40 33.59
CA LYS A 573 40.12 8.20 32.79
C LYS A 573 39.55 7.05 33.63
N ASN A 574 38.85 7.35 34.74
CA ASN A 574 38.38 6.32 35.68
C ASN A 574 36.85 6.25 35.74
N TRP A 575 36.29 5.08 35.46
CA TRP A 575 34.86 4.79 35.62
C TRP A 575 34.57 4.30 37.03
N ILE A 576 33.68 4.98 37.74
CA ILE A 576 33.09 4.52 38.99
C ILE A 576 31.86 3.69 38.66
N VAL A 577 31.92 2.39 38.93
CA VAL A 577 30.85 1.42 38.63
C VAL A 577 30.33 0.79 39.91
N THR A 578 29.02 0.90 40.12
CA THR A 578 28.29 0.31 41.25
C THR A 578 27.08 -0.49 40.77
N PHE A 579 26.58 -1.36 41.64
CA PHE A 579 25.42 -2.20 41.36
C PHE A 579 24.39 -2.09 42.49
N THR A 580 23.11 -2.05 42.12
CA THR A 580 21.98 -2.07 43.05
C THR A 580 21.13 -3.29 42.73
N GLU A 581 21.00 -4.21 43.69
CA GLU A 581 20.11 -5.37 43.57
C GLU A 581 18.65 -4.95 43.81
N HIS A 582 17.74 -5.47 42.99
CA HIS A 582 16.31 -5.17 43.10
C HIS A 582 15.68 -6.16 44.07
N GLN A 583 14.78 -5.68 44.93
CA GLN A 583 13.97 -6.58 45.73
C GLN A 583 13.00 -7.35 44.83
N THR A 584 13.11 -8.67 44.83
CA THR A 584 12.16 -9.58 44.19
C THR A 584 11.17 -10.07 45.25
N LEU A 585 9.87 -10.02 44.93
CA LEU A 585 8.78 -10.49 45.79
C LEU A 585 8.45 -11.95 45.54
#